data_AF-A0A381LFT2-F1
#
_entry.id   AF-A0A381LFT2-F1
#
_cell.length_a   1.000
_cell.length_b   1.000
_cell.length_c   1.000
_cell.angle_alpha   90.00
_cell.angle_beta   90.00
_cell.angle_gamma   90.00
#
_symmetry.space_group_name_H-M   'P 1'
#
loop_
_entity.id
_entity.type
_entity.pdbx_description
1 polymer ?
#
loop_
_entity_poly.entity_id
_entity_poly.type
_entity_poly.pdbx_seq_one_letter_code
_entity_poly.pdbx_strand_id
1 'polypeptide(L)' 'LRERSRKHKHEPFYDGPWLTTGCHDGNTYSLSSPGGIALMNRYNGSRLFPAYISDGHPVRSLWYGSKSLLENDRRRLHSA' A
#
# COMPACT_ATOMS: atom_id res chain seq x y z
N LEU A 1 -2.73 4.55 1.66
CA LEU A 1 -2.08 5.84 1.38
C LEU A 1 -0.59 5.61 1.17
N ARG A 2 0.04 6.37 0.29
CA ARG A 2 1.48 6.37 0.09
C ARG A 2 2.03 7.74 0.51
N GLU A 3 3.07 7.73 1.31
CA GLU A 3 3.79 8.95 1.71
C GLU A 3 4.75 9.39 0.59
N ARG A 4 4.74 10.69 0.31
CA ARG A 4 5.65 11.36 -0.61
C ARG A 4 6.18 12.63 0.04
N SER A 5 7.41 13.03 -0.30
CA SER A 5 7.96 14.32 0.11
C SER A 5 7.85 15.33 -1.04
N ARG A 6 7.47 16.58 -0.73
CA ARG A 6 7.53 17.69 -1.70
C ARG A 6 8.96 18.24 -1.76
N LYS A 7 9.52 18.34 -2.97
CA LYS A 7 10.87 18.86 -3.19
C LYS A 7 11.11 20.26 -2.62
N HIS A 8 10.10 21.13 -2.60
CA HIS A 8 10.28 22.55 -2.21
C HIS A 8 9.97 22.88 -0.75
N LYS A 9 9.34 21.97 0.01
CA LYS A 9 8.93 22.22 1.41
C LYS A 9 9.38 21.14 2.39
N HIS A 10 9.93 20.03 1.89
CA HIS A 10 10.28 18.84 2.67
C HIS A 10 9.13 18.23 3.50
N GLU A 11 7.94 18.82 3.49
CA GLU A 11 6.76 18.30 4.15
C GLU A 11 6.30 16.99 3.49
N PRO A 12 6.05 15.93 4.30
CA PRO A 12 5.41 14.73 3.82
C PRO A 12 3.95 15.01 3.48
N PHE A 13 3.48 14.43 2.39
CA PHE A 13 2.07 14.40 2.03
C PHE A 13 1.68 12.99 1.61
N TYR A 14 0.39 12.68 1.77
CA TYR A 14 -0.15 11.37 1.46
C TYR A 14 -0.98 11.43 0.19
N ASP A 15 -0.79 10.46 -0.71
CA ASP A 15 -1.66 10.26 -1.87
C ASP A 15 -2.28 8.85 -1.88
N GLY A 16 -3.37 8.71 -2.64
CA GLY A 16 -4.15 7.47 -2.74
C GLY A 16 -5.66 7.74 -2.78
N PRO A 17 -6.49 6.69 -2.62
CA PRO A 17 -6.12 5.32 -2.21
C PRO A 17 -5.32 4.54 -3.25
N TRP A 18 -4.51 3.59 -2.79
CA TRP A 18 -3.72 2.66 -3.61
C TRP A 18 -3.98 1.24 -3.12
N LEU A 19 -4.13 0.31 -4.07
CA LEU A 19 -4.22 -1.12 -3.85
C LEU A 19 -2.84 -1.75 -4.03
N THR A 20 -2.42 -2.61 -3.10
CA THR A 20 -1.26 -3.49 -3.31
C THR A 20 -1.64 -4.60 -4.28
N THR A 21 -0.80 -4.81 -5.29
CA THR A 21 -0.98 -5.84 -6.33
C THR A 21 0.13 -6.89 -6.31
N GLY A 22 1.20 -6.65 -5.55
CA GLY A 22 2.28 -7.59 -5.35
C GLY A 22 3.13 -7.22 -4.15
N CYS A 23 3.62 -8.24 -3.44
CA CYS A 23 4.53 -8.12 -2.30
C CYS A 23 5.86 -8.75 -2.68
N HIS A 24 6.96 -8.02 -2.52
CA HIS A 24 8.31 -8.40 -2.96
C HIS A 24 9.28 -8.37 -1.77
N ASP A 25 10.49 -8.85 -2.00
CA ASP A 25 11.54 -8.84 -0.98
C ASP A 25 11.91 -7.42 -0.53
N GLY A 26 12.46 -7.31 0.68
CA GLY A 26 12.93 -6.04 1.24
C GLY A 26 11.81 -5.06 1.60
N ASN A 27 10.63 -5.55 2.00
CA ASN A 27 9.47 -4.73 2.36
C ASN A 27 9.04 -3.81 1.20
N THR A 28 8.95 -4.32 -0.03
CA THR A 28 8.55 -3.53 -1.20
C THR A 28 7.30 -4.05 -1.88
N TYR A 29 6.48 -3.14 -2.41
CA TYR A 29 5.15 -3.46 -2.95
C TYR A 29 4.93 -2.83 -4.32
N SER A 30 4.20 -3.55 -5.18
CA SER A 30 3.59 -3.00 -6.39
C SER A 30 2.23 -2.42 -6.05
N LEU A 31 1.93 -1.25 -6.61
CA LEU A 31 0.72 -0.49 -6.29
C LEU A 31 -0.10 -0.20 -7.56
N SER A 32 -1.42 -0.16 -7.42
CA SER A 32 -2.35 0.30 -8.47
C SER A 32 -3.45 1.19 -7.88
N SER A 33 -3.99 2.11 -8.68
CA SER A 33 -5.18 2.86 -8.29
C SER A 33 -6.41 1.93 -8.32
N PRO A 34 -7.49 2.26 -7.58
CA PRO A 34 -8.75 1.52 -7.70
C PRO A 34 -9.32 1.49 -9.13
N GLY A 35 -8.96 2.47 -9.97
CA GLY A 35 -9.31 2.51 -11.39
C GLY A 35 -8.39 1.68 -12.31
N GLY A 36 -7.47 0.88 -11.76
CA GLY A 36 -6.62 -0.04 -12.52
C GLY A 36 -5.30 0.55 -13.05
N ILE A 37 -4.95 1.80 -12.70
CA ILE A 37 -3.68 2.40 -13.12
C ILE A 37 -2.56 1.87 -12.22
N ALA A 38 -1.68 1.05 -12.78
CA ALA A 38 -0.52 0.53 -12.09
C ALA A 38 0.62 1.56 -12.01
N LEU A 39 1.28 1.64 -10.86
CA LEU A 39 2.52 2.39 -10.70
C LEU A 39 3.70 1.54 -11.15
N MET A 40 4.58 2.10 -11.98
CA MET A 40 5.71 1.36 -12.55
C MET A 40 6.77 0.98 -11.51
N ASN A 41 6.93 1.79 -10.46
CA ASN A 41 7.94 1.57 -9.43
C ASN A 41 7.41 0.69 -8.29
N ARG A 42 8.33 -0.01 -7.63
CA ARG A 42 8.07 -0.62 -6.32
C ARG A 42 8.21 0.42 -5.22
N TYR A 43 7.41 0.29 -4.17
CA TYR A 43 7.38 1.23 -3.05
C TYR A 43 7.69 0.52 -1.75
N ASN A 44 8.50 1.15 -0.90
CA ASN A 44 8.84 0.61 0.42
C ASN A 44 7.62 0.70 1.36
N GLY A 45 7.28 -0.42 2.00
CA GLY A 45 6.13 -0.56 2.90
C GLY A 45 6.16 0.38 4.10
N SER A 46 7.34 0.79 4.57
CA SER A 46 7.47 1.75 5.67
C SER A 46 6.96 3.15 5.31
N ARG A 47 6.73 3.42 4.02
CA ARG A 47 6.12 4.67 3.51
C ARG A 47 4.68 4.44 3.01
N LEU A 48 4.12 3.28 3.27
CA LEU A 48 2.74 2.96 2.97
C LEU A 48 1.96 2.93 4.28
N PHE A 49 0.78 3.53 4.25
CA PHE A 49 -0.11 3.60 5.40
C PHE A 49 -1.46 3.02 5.01
N PRO A 50 -2.10 2.23 5.88
CA PRO A 50 -3.43 1.69 5.58
C PRO A 50 -4.42 2.84 5.38
N ALA A 51 -5.23 2.74 4.32
CA ALA A 51 -6.37 3.61 4.12
C ALA A 51 -7.62 2.85 4.57
N TYR A 52 -8.33 3.43 5.53
CA TYR A 52 -9.58 2.88 6.06
C TYR A 52 -10.73 3.72 5.52
N ILE A 53 -11.75 3.06 4.98
CA ILE A 53 -13.06 3.67 4.73
C ILE A 53 -13.99 3.17 5.82
N SER A 54 -14.69 4.09 6.46
CA SER A 54 -15.80 3.76 7.35
C SER A 54 -17.07 3.79 6.51
N ASP A 55 -17.54 2.61 6.08
CA ASP A 55 -18.76 2.44 5.29
C ASP A 55 -19.86 1.68 6.06
N GLY A 56 -19.75 1.61 7.40
CA GLY A 56 -20.72 0.92 8.25
C GLY A 56 -20.48 -0.59 8.43
N HIS A 57 -19.42 -1.15 7.83
CA HIS A 57 -18.95 -2.52 8.02
C HIS A 57 -17.60 -2.57 8.76
N PRO A 58 -17.18 -3.71 9.35
CA PRO A 58 -15.87 -3.82 9.98
C PRO A 58 -14.78 -3.42 8.97
N VAL A 59 -13.94 -2.46 9.39
CA VAL A 59 -12.91 -1.79 8.59
C VAL A 59 -12.22 -2.75 7.63
N ARG A 60 -12.58 -2.69 6.34
CA ARG A 60 -11.88 -3.40 5.28
C ARG A 60 -10.71 -2.55 4.83
N SER A 61 -9.50 -2.99 5.18
CA SER A 61 -8.28 -2.34 4.69
C SER A 61 -8.27 -2.39 3.16
N LEU A 62 -8.33 -1.23 2.52
CA LEU A 62 -8.19 -1.09 1.07
C LEU A 62 -6.80 -1.48 0.56
N TRP A 63 -5.88 -1.84 1.46
CA TRP A 63 -4.52 -2.17 1.08
C TRP A 63 -4.40 -3.37 0.17
N TYR A 64 -5.21 -4.40 0.35
CA TYR A 64 -5.00 -5.66 -0.34
C TYR A 64 -6.06 -5.84 -1.43
N GLY A 65 -5.62 -5.90 -2.69
CA GLY A 65 -6.51 -6.22 -3.80
C GLY A 65 -7.13 -7.64 -3.70
N SER A 66 -6.60 -8.50 -2.82
CA SER A 66 -7.18 -9.81 -2.50
C SER A 66 -6.72 -10.34 -1.13
N LYS A 67 -7.47 -11.30 -0.57
CA LYS A 67 -7.08 -12.03 0.66
C LYS A 67 -5.77 -12.81 0.50
N SER A 68 -5.51 -13.34 -0.70
CA SER A 68 -4.26 -14.05 -1.02
C SER A 68 -3.02 -13.16 -0.82
N LEU A 69 -3.10 -11.90 -1.24
CA LEU A 69 -2.02 -10.93 -1.07
C LEU A 69 -1.74 -10.62 0.40
N LEU A 70 -2.78 -10.48 1.22
CA LEU A 70 -2.64 -10.30 2.67
C LEU A 70 -1.91 -11.47 3.33
N GLU A 71 -2.26 -12.70 2.99
CA GLU A 71 -1.63 -13.90 3.57
C GLU A 71 -0.19 -14.11 3.07
N ASN A 72 0.13 -13.70 1.84
CA ASN A 72 1.50 -13.71 1.33
C ASN A 72 2.38 -12.70 2.07
N ASP A 73 1.88 -11.49 2.29
CA ASP A 73 2.59 -10.45 3.03
C ASP A 73 2.91 -10.89 4.48
N ARG A 74 1.90 -11.39 5.20
CA ARG A 74 2.06 -11.93 6.56
C ARG A 74 3.14 -12.99 6.65
N ARG A 75 3.15 -13.95 5.71
CA ARG A 75 4.19 -15.00 5.68
C ARG A 75 5.58 -14.40 5.54
N ARG A 76 5.75 -13.40 4.67
CA ARG A 76 7.06 -12.77 4.42
C ARG A 76 7.54 -11.94 5.61
N LEU A 77 6.65 -11.26 6.33
CA LEU A 77 7.01 -10.51 7.55
C LEU A 77 7.45 -11.42 8.70
N HIS A 78 6.91 -12.64 8.79
CA HIS A 78 7.32 -13.63 9.79
C HIS A 78 8.59 -14.41 9.43
N SER A 79 9.09 -14.25 8.20
CA SER A 79 10.26 -14.97 7.68
C SER A 79 11.54 -14.11 7.66
N ALA A 80 11.45 -12.85 8.09
CA ALA A 80 12.52 -11.86 8.10
C ALA A 80 12.90 -11.50 9.54
#